data_AF-A0A0A9G8V8-F1
#
_entry.id   AF-A0A0A9G8V8-F1
#
_cell.length_a   1.000
_cell.length_b   1.000
_cell.length_c   1.000
_cell.angle_alpha   90.00
_cell.angle_beta   90.00
_cell.angle_gamma   90.00
#
_symmetry.space_group_name_H-M   'P 1'
#
loop_
_entity.id
_entity.type
_entity.pdbx_description
1 polymer ?
#
loop_
_entity_poly.entity_id
_entity_poly.type
_entity_poly.pdbx_seq_one_letter_code
_entity_poly.pdbx_strand_id
1 'polypeptide(L)'
;MDLPQWVASRVKEEWTSEVFDLELMRDAAAGSVGDELMDTLKLALHCVDPSPSVRPEAREVLRQLEQIKPGPEGGAGTSEEGGATHMPAASAGDDDDE
;
A
#
# COMPACT_ATOMS: atom_id res chain seq x y z
N MET A 1 3.45 -1.27 27.55
CA MET A 1 4.27 -0.98 26.36
C MET A 1 3.40 -0.17 25.43
N ASP A 2 3.80 1.07 25.12
CA ASP A 2 3.10 1.97 24.19
C ASP A 2 3.89 1.99 22.88
N LEU A 3 3.39 1.27 21.88
CA LEU A 3 4.08 1.06 20.61
C LEU A 3 4.32 2.38 19.86
N PRO A 4 3.30 3.26 19.67
CA PRO A 4 3.50 4.61 19.13
C PRO A 4 4.65 5.40 19.75
N GLN A 5 4.75 5.40 21.09
CA GLN A 5 5.82 6.14 21.80
C GLN A 5 7.20 5.51 21.58
N TRP A 6 7.28 4.18 21.57
CA TRP A 6 8.52 3.47 21.25
C TRP A 6 8.97 3.78 19.82
N VAL A 7 8.06 3.69 18.85
CA VAL A 7 8.35 4.03 17.44
C VAL A 7 8.84 5.48 17.31
N ALA A 8 8.15 6.44 17.95
CA ALA A 8 8.56 7.85 17.93
C ALA A 8 9.95 8.08 18.54
N SER A 9 10.31 7.34 19.58
CA SER A 9 11.65 7.42 20.18
C SER A 9 12.74 6.86 19.26
N ARG A 10 12.48 5.74 18.57
CA ARG A 10 13.43 5.13 17.62
C ARG A 10 13.66 5.98 16.37
N VAL A 11 12.60 6.61 15.86
CA VAL A 11 12.68 7.52 14.71
C VAL A 11 13.58 8.74 14.99
N LYS A 12 13.75 9.14 16.25
CA LYS A 12 14.57 10.28 16.66
C LYS A 12 16.04 9.93 16.88
N GLU A 13 16.35 8.68 17.23
CA GLU A 13 17.69 8.29 17.69
C GLU A 13 18.51 7.56 16.64
N GLU A 14 17.94 6.75 15.74
CA GLU A 14 18.68 6.12 14.64
C GLU A 14 17.70 5.58 13.58
N TRP A 15 17.97 5.90 12.32
CA TRP A 15 17.15 5.62 11.14
C TRP A 15 16.55 4.19 11.11
N THR A 16 15.22 4.12 11.07
CA THR A 16 14.26 3.24 10.35
C THR A 16 14.47 1.72 10.22
N SER A 17 15.67 1.19 10.38
CA SER A 17 15.95 -0.24 10.23
C SER A 17 15.41 -1.10 11.37
N GLU A 18 15.26 -0.52 12.56
CA GLU A 18 14.63 -1.20 13.70
C GLU A 18 13.09 -1.10 13.69
N VAL A 19 12.54 -0.18 12.90
CA VAL A 19 11.09 0.10 12.87
C VAL A 19 10.42 -0.58 11.68
N PHE A 20 11.10 -0.64 10.54
CA PHE A 20 10.56 -1.32 9.36
C PHE A 20 10.93 -2.80 9.34
N ASP A 21 10.02 -3.58 8.77
CA ASP A 21 10.27 -4.98 8.48
C ASP A 21 11.47 -5.13 7.53
N LEU A 22 12.29 -6.16 7.76
CA LEU A 22 13.48 -6.45 6.97
C LEU A 22 13.14 -6.77 5.50
N GLU A 23 12.00 -7.42 5.26
CA GLU A 23 11.54 -7.71 3.89
C GLU A 23 11.18 -6.41 3.16
N LEU A 24 10.54 -5.48 3.86
CA LEU A 24 10.16 -4.17 3.33
C LEU A 24 11.38 -3.29 3.06
N MET A 25 12.40 -3.36 3.92
CA MET A 25 13.67 -2.66 3.72
C MET A 25 14.49 -3.20 2.54
N ARG A 26 14.41 -4.51 2.25
CA ARG A 26 15.10 -5.10 1.10
C ARG A 26 14.56 -4.53 -0.21
N ASP A 27 13.24 -4.37 -0.29
CA ASP A 27 12.58 -3.81 -1.46
C ASP A 27 12.78 -2.29 -1.53
N ALA A 28 12.85 -1.60 -0.38
CA ALA A 28 13.23 -0.19 -0.30
C ALA A 28 14.69 0.07 -0.71
N ALA A 29 15.62 -0.84 -0.41
CA ALA A 29 17.00 -0.75 -0.86
C ALA A 29 17.17 -0.94 -2.37
N ALA A 30 16.16 -1.51 -3.05
CA ALA A 30 16.17 -1.76 -4.49
C ALA A 30 15.60 -0.61 -5.33
N GLY A 31 15.09 0.49 -4.74
CA GLY A 31 14.49 1.60 -5.49
C GLY A 31 14.02 2.80 -4.66
N SER A 32 13.17 3.65 -5.25
CA SER A 32 12.65 4.90 -4.65
C SER A 32 11.63 4.70 -3.51
N VAL A 33 11.38 3.46 -3.08
CA VAL A 33 10.31 3.11 -2.12
C VAL A 33 10.66 3.53 -0.68
N GLY A 34 11.95 3.73 -0.37
CA GLY A 34 12.38 4.13 0.98
C GLY A 34 11.81 5.47 1.46
N ASP A 35 11.68 6.45 0.55
CA ASP A 35 11.09 7.76 0.87
C ASP A 35 9.57 7.65 1.09
N GLU A 36 8.89 6.80 0.31
CA GLU A 36 7.45 6.53 0.47
C GLU A 36 7.14 5.88 1.83
N LEU A 37 7.98 4.93 2.26
CA LEU A 37 7.89 4.30 3.58
C LEU A 37 8.05 5.32 4.70
N MET A 38 9.06 6.19 4.57
CA MET A 38 9.36 7.22 5.55
C MET A 38 8.17 8.18 5.70
N ASP A 39 7.61 8.65 4.58
CA ASP A 39 6.49 9.59 4.62
C ASP A 39 5.20 8.93 5.11
N THR A 40 4.99 7.65 4.79
CA THR A 40 3.89 6.85 5.36
C THR A 40 4.03 6.70 6.88
N LEU A 41 5.24 6.44 7.37
CA LEU A 41 5.50 6.34 8.81
C LEU A 41 5.27 7.67 9.54
N LYS A 42 5.71 8.80 8.96
CA LYS A 42 5.42 10.13 9.52
C LYS A 42 3.92 10.36 9.63
N LEU A 43 3.16 10.05 8.57
CA LEU A 43 1.70 10.16 8.58
C LEU A 43 1.07 9.27 9.66
N ALA A 44 1.53 8.04 9.82
CA ALA A 44 1.08 7.14 10.88
C ALA A 44 1.33 7.73 12.27
N LEU A 45 2.49 8.35 12.50
CA LEU A 45 2.82 9.02 13.77
C LEU A 45 1.87 10.19 14.08
N HIS A 46 1.47 10.96 13.08
CA HIS A 46 0.44 12.00 13.24
C HIS A 46 -0.93 11.41 13.61
N CYS A 47 -1.30 10.25 13.07
CA CYS A 47 -2.58 9.59 13.36
C CYS A 47 -2.68 9.09 14.81
N VAL A 48 -1.54 8.83 15.46
CA VAL A 48 -1.47 8.30 16.83
C VAL A 48 -0.95 9.33 17.83
N ASP A 49 -0.97 10.61 17.48
CA ASP A 49 -0.50 11.68 18.37
C ASP A 49 -1.24 11.63 19.72
N PRO A 50 -0.53 11.77 20.86
CA PRO A 50 -1.16 11.79 22.19
C PRO A 50 -2.26 12.85 22.33
N SER A 51 -2.16 13.95 21.60
CA SER A 51 -3.16 15.00 21.50
C SER A 51 -4.21 14.67 20.41
N PRO A 52 -5.46 14.33 20.78
CA PRO A 52 -6.47 14.00 19.78
C PRO A 52 -6.79 15.14 18.81
N SER A 53 -6.59 16.39 19.25
CA SER A 53 -6.92 17.58 18.45
C SER A 53 -5.98 17.83 17.27
N VAL A 54 -4.81 17.19 17.23
CA VAL A 54 -3.85 17.34 16.12
C VAL A 54 -3.85 16.16 15.17
N ARG A 55 -4.62 15.11 15.48
CA ARG A 55 -4.76 13.95 14.59
C ARG A 55 -5.50 14.37 13.32
N PRO A 56 -4.99 14.03 12.14
CA PRO A 56 -5.67 14.34 10.89
C PRO A 56 -7.00 13.59 10.79
N GLU A 57 -7.96 14.18 10.07
CA GLU A 57 -9.19 13.49 9.70
C GLU A 57 -8.90 12.34 8.73
N ALA A 58 -9.70 11.28 8.76
CA ALA A 58 -9.50 10.12 7.89
C ALA A 58 -9.44 10.47 6.39
N ARG A 59 -10.20 11.49 5.95
CA ARG A 59 -10.16 11.99 4.56
C ARG A 59 -8.82 12.61 4.21
N GLU A 60 -8.21 13.32 5.16
CA GLU A 60 -6.91 13.95 4.98
C GLU A 60 -5.79 12.89 4.98
N VAL A 61 -5.92 11.86 5.81
CA VAL A 61 -5.01 10.69 5.78
C VAL A 61 -5.05 10.01 4.41
N LEU A 62 -6.24 9.74 3.87
CA LEU A 62 -6.39 9.14 2.54
C LEU A 62 -5.73 9.99 1.45
N ARG A 63 -6.00 11.30 1.45
CA ARG A 63 -5.40 12.25 0.51
C ARG A 63 -3.87 12.25 0.56
N GLN A 64 -3.29 12.18 1.77
CA GLN A 64 -1.84 12.13 1.95
C GLN A 64 -1.26 10.78 1.50
N LEU A 65 -1.93 9.66 1.77
CA LEU A 65 -1.50 8.34 1.30
C LEU A 65 -1.47 8.26 -0.23
N GLU A 66 -2.49 8.81 -0.91
CA GLU A 66 -2.53 8.91 -2.37
C GLU A 66 -1.37 9.77 -2.92
N GLN A 67 -0.98 10.82 -2.19
CA GLN A 67 0.13 11.69 -2.58
C GLN A 67 1.51 11.05 -2.37
N ILE A 68 1.65 10.19 -1.35
CA ILE A 68 2.89 9.46 -1.06
C ILE A 68 3.21 8.45 -2.18
N LYS A 69 2.19 7.93 -2.89
CA LYS A 69 2.38 7.00 -4.01
C LYS A 69 1.63 7.42 -5.28
N PRO A 70 2.22 8.26 -6.13
CA PRO A 70 1.67 8.56 -7.45
C PRO A 70 2.03 7.42 -8.45
N GLY A 71 1.28 6.31 -8.44
CA GLY A 71 1.48 5.17 -9.36
C GLY A 71 0.20 4.37 -9.61
N PRO A 72 0.06 3.68 -10.77
CA PRO A 72 -1.19 3.54 -11.55
C PRO A 72 -2.30 2.66 -10.95
N GLU A 73 -2.15 2.20 -9.71
CA GLU A 73 -3.06 1.24 -9.06
C GLU A 73 -3.69 1.83 -7.79
N GLY A 74 -3.74 3.15 -7.70
CA GLY A 74 -4.49 3.91 -6.71
C GLY A 74 -5.61 4.69 -7.39
N GLY A 75 -6.60 3.99 -7.95
CA GLY A 75 -7.74 4.61 -8.62
C GLY A 75 -8.99 3.75 -8.51
N ALA A 76 -10.03 4.32 -7.91
CA ALA A 76 -11.36 3.73 -7.86
C ALA A 76 -11.98 3.51 -9.27
N GLY A 77 -12.65 2.36 -9.46
CA GLY A 77 -13.67 2.09 -10.51
C GLY A 77 -13.12 1.56 -11.85
N THR A 78 -13.61 0.46 -12.41
CA THR A 78 -15.03 0.20 -12.70
C THR A 78 -15.57 -1.07 -12.04
N SER A 79 -16.63 -0.92 -11.24
CA SER A 79 -17.63 -1.99 -11.16
C SER A 79 -18.34 -2.03 -12.51
N GLU A 80 -17.99 -2.98 -13.36
CA GLU A 80 -18.83 -3.38 -14.48
C GLU A 80 -19.66 -4.58 -14.02
N GLU A 81 -20.90 -4.24 -13.69
CA GLU A 81 -22.03 -5.14 -13.53
C GLU A 81 -22.21 -6.02 -14.78
N GLY A 82 -22.40 -7.32 -14.58
CA GLY A 82 -23.25 -8.19 -15.41
C GLY A 82 -22.91 -8.35 -16.90
N GLY A 83 -22.20 -9.42 -17.25
CA GLY A 83 -22.02 -9.82 -18.66
C GLY A 83 -21.78 -11.32 -18.82
N ALA A 84 -22.82 -12.14 -18.61
CA ALA A 84 -22.80 -13.55 -18.95
C ALA A 84 -22.59 -13.73 -20.47
N THR A 85 -21.44 -14.24 -20.90
CA THR A 85 -21.32 -14.92 -22.20
C THR A 85 -20.28 -16.05 -22.15
N HIS A 86 -20.80 -17.27 -22.01
CA HIS A 86 -20.46 -18.44 -22.83
C HIS A 86 -18.97 -18.75 -23.10
N MET A 87 -18.45 -19.76 -22.38
CA MET A 87 -17.25 -20.50 -22.81
C MET A 87 -17.53 -21.18 -24.17
N PRO A 88 -16.71 -20.99 -25.22
CA PRO A 88 -16.81 -21.86 -26.38
C PRO A 88 -16.29 -23.24 -25.99
N ALA A 89 -17.14 -24.24 -26.27
CA ALA A 89 -16.91 -25.65 -26.04
C ALA A 89 -15.80 -26.23 -26.94
N ALA A 90 -15.28 -27.36 -26.48
CA ALA A 90 -14.18 -28.15 -27.01
C ALA A 90 -14.21 -28.44 -28.52
N SER A 91 -13.04 -28.43 -29.16
CA SER A 91 -12.81 -29.06 -30.46
C SER A 91 -12.42 -30.53 -30.26
N ALA A 92 -13.41 -31.43 -30.36
CA ALA A 92 -13.21 -32.79 -30.87
C ALA A 92 -13.09 -32.68 -32.41
N GLY A 93 -12.14 -33.31 -33.10
CA GLY A 93 -12.15 -34.75 -33.44
C GLY A 93 -12.55 -34.92 -34.92
N ASP A 94 -12.01 -35.95 -35.57
CA ASP A 94 -12.20 -36.45 -36.96
C ASP A 94 -11.26 -35.85 -38.02
N ASP A 95 -10.23 -36.55 -38.53
CA ASP A 95 -10.14 -37.82 -39.32
C ASP A 95 -10.68 -37.71 -40.76
N ASP A 96 -9.86 -38.24 -41.70
CA ASP A 96 -10.19 -38.66 -43.09
C ASP A 96 -10.60 -37.56 -44.10
N ASP A 97 -10.22 -37.53 -45.40
CA ASP A 97 -9.75 -38.55 -46.34
C ASP A 97 -9.22 -37.85 -47.64
N GLU A 98 -8.31 -38.55 -48.34
CA GLU A 98 -7.75 -38.39 -49.72
C GLU A 98 -6.89 -37.17 -50.15
#